data_AF-A0A7X6X0M1-F1
#
_entry.id   AF-A0A7X6X0M1-F1
#
_cell.length_a   1.000
_cell.length_b   1.000
_cell.length_c   1.000
_cell.angle_alpha   90.00
_cell.angle_beta   90.00
_cell.angle_gamma   90.00
#
_symmetry.space_group_name_H-M   'P 1'
#
loop_
_entity.id
_entity.type
_entity.pdbx_description
1 polymer ?
#
loop_
_entity_poly.entity_id
_entity_poly.type
_entity_poly.pdbx_seq_one_letter_code
_entity_poly.pdbx_strand_id
1 'polypeptide(L)'
;MRDTLPGLKIFKPDHSELVHRVYSPVAGRYTMAFGLLAPFTLQAPGHPTPAEPGSIWAHAAAVLSKNDILDEGWPKPFGEFLAAGHCYMPADHASQPVSAHISIGPLNKQLAVFGRRAATLAGGPSAPEPFKRIAISHANAFGGEGHDCNPAGKGLPDGNGAMEYPNIELPGQLMMSASARPPVAGFGPLPAAWPERARHLGKQDQHWRDTRWPHLPEDSSSRYFMAAAPDQHLPEGYWAGGERIQVQNMHPDFPLLEGQVPQTRPRFFVHQSDPDGNSRIRELRVHIDTLWLLPEKQLGIAIFRSGIHVEDPDGRDINAFYAAFENPQDTPLPIEAYAQSCLKAMAPQLYQDLPDTTSPEFLASIQELGGAGLLEKLREQRDYFQASLQEADMDETRLMELLQANPHTRQFAQSLQERNATVGSFFNEIEYLLQELQDDDALSEPAFATAAQPSPNDVLTPYPQP
;
A
#
# COMPACT_ATOMS: atom_id res chain seq x y z
N MET A 1 5.87 -18.17 -0.25
CA MET A 1 5.95 -17.27 -1.42
C MET A 1 7.13 -16.30 -1.22
N ARG A 2 8.35 -16.78 -1.42
CA ARG A 2 9.58 -15.97 -1.47
C ARG A 2 10.29 -16.09 -2.82
N ASP A 3 9.63 -16.66 -3.81
CA ASP A 3 10.17 -16.78 -5.14
C ASP A 3 9.89 -15.46 -5.84
N THR A 4 10.85 -14.55 -5.73
CA THR A 4 10.97 -13.43 -6.65
C THR A 4 10.93 -14.00 -8.06
N LEU A 5 10.05 -13.47 -8.91
CA LEU A 5 10.01 -13.84 -10.32
C LEU A 5 11.44 -13.73 -10.88
N PRO A 6 11.98 -14.78 -11.54
CA PRO A 6 13.34 -14.74 -12.08
C PRO A 6 13.50 -13.50 -12.96
N GLY A 7 14.29 -12.52 -12.50
CA GLY A 7 14.54 -11.27 -13.23
C GLY A 7 13.89 -10.01 -12.67
N LEU A 8 12.87 -10.09 -11.80
CA LEU A 8 12.26 -8.91 -11.18
C LEU A 8 13.18 -8.33 -10.10
N LYS A 9 13.71 -7.12 -10.34
CA LYS A 9 14.44 -6.35 -9.32
C LYS A 9 13.48 -5.54 -8.47
N ILE A 10 13.65 -5.55 -7.15
CA ILE A 10 12.75 -4.86 -6.21
C ILE A 10 13.53 -3.82 -5.43
N PHE A 11 13.12 -2.56 -5.57
CA PHE A 11 13.61 -1.41 -4.82
C PHE A 11 12.45 -0.83 -4.03
N LYS A 12 12.58 -0.78 -2.71
CA LYS A 12 11.48 -0.38 -1.82
C LYS A 12 12.04 0.29 -0.57
N PRO A 13 11.24 1.10 0.14
CA PRO A 13 11.68 1.75 1.37
C PRO A 13 12.08 0.73 2.44
N ASP A 14 12.93 1.15 3.37
CA ASP A 14 13.34 0.32 4.49
C ASP A 14 12.13 -0.16 5.31
N HIS A 15 12.25 -1.35 5.89
CA HIS A 15 11.24 -1.99 6.74
C HIS A 15 9.87 -2.25 6.06
N SER A 16 9.75 -1.99 4.77
CA SER A 16 8.60 -2.42 3.96
C SER A 16 8.79 -3.84 3.42
N GLU A 17 7.72 -4.53 3.05
CA GLU A 17 7.77 -5.85 2.43
C GLU A 17 6.83 -5.90 1.22
N LEU A 18 7.21 -6.58 0.14
CA LEU A 18 6.44 -6.62 -1.11
C LEU A 18 5.80 -7.99 -1.31
N VAL A 19 4.51 -7.99 -1.60
CA VAL A 19 3.77 -9.11 -2.18
C VAL A 19 3.39 -8.74 -3.61
N HIS A 20 3.56 -9.65 -4.54
CA HIS A 20 3.07 -9.45 -5.90
C HIS A 20 2.43 -10.72 -6.45
N ARG A 21 1.54 -10.55 -7.43
CA ARG A 21 0.91 -11.65 -8.14
C ARG A 21 0.55 -11.24 -9.55
N VAL A 22 0.48 -12.21 -10.46
CA VAL A 22 -0.17 -12.03 -11.76
C VAL A 22 -1.53 -12.72 -11.72
N TYR A 23 -2.52 -12.11 -12.35
CA TYR A 23 -3.86 -12.66 -12.50
C TYR A 23 -4.49 -12.23 -13.82
N SER A 24 -5.50 -12.96 -14.27
CA SER A 24 -6.25 -12.64 -15.48
C SER A 24 -7.66 -12.14 -15.13
N PRO A 25 -7.92 -10.82 -15.14
CA PRO A 25 -9.26 -10.29 -14.87
C PRO A 25 -10.27 -10.72 -15.94
N VAL A 26 -9.84 -10.80 -17.19
CA VAL A 26 -10.63 -11.25 -18.36
C VAL A 26 -9.76 -12.11 -19.26
N ALA A 27 -10.37 -13.03 -20.02
CA ALA A 27 -9.65 -13.93 -20.90
C ALA A 27 -8.66 -13.20 -21.82
N GLY A 28 -7.42 -13.69 -21.88
CA GLY A 28 -6.35 -13.12 -22.72
C GLY A 28 -5.75 -11.81 -22.21
N ARG A 29 -6.17 -11.28 -21.06
CA ARG A 29 -5.51 -10.14 -20.41
C ARG A 29 -4.95 -10.53 -19.06
N TYR A 30 -3.75 -10.04 -18.77
CA TYR A 30 -3.07 -10.27 -17.50
C TYR A 30 -2.82 -8.95 -16.79
N THR A 31 -2.77 -9.00 -15.47
CA THR A 31 -2.50 -7.86 -14.61
C THR A 31 -1.60 -8.32 -13.48
N MET A 32 -0.52 -7.60 -13.27
CA MET A 32 0.33 -7.77 -12.11
C MET A 32 -0.12 -6.82 -11.01
N ALA A 33 -0.47 -7.35 -9.86
CA ALA A 33 -0.78 -6.57 -8.66
C ALA A 33 0.44 -6.54 -7.74
N PHE A 34 0.72 -5.38 -7.16
CA PHE A 34 1.75 -5.15 -6.16
C PHE A 34 1.08 -4.68 -4.87
N GLY A 35 1.38 -5.33 -3.75
CA GLY A 35 1.02 -4.93 -2.40
C GLY A 35 2.29 -4.65 -1.60
N LEU A 36 2.57 -3.38 -1.32
CA LEU A 36 3.66 -2.99 -0.44
C LEU A 36 3.13 -2.82 0.99
N LEU A 37 3.62 -3.65 1.90
CA LEU A 37 3.30 -3.60 3.31
C LEU A 37 4.24 -2.61 3.99
N ALA A 38 3.70 -1.57 4.61
CA ALA A 38 4.45 -0.58 5.37
C ALA A 38 3.99 -0.59 6.84
N PRO A 39 4.92 -0.70 7.81
CA PRO A 39 4.58 -0.69 9.22
C PRO A 39 4.32 0.74 9.72
N PHE A 40 3.46 0.89 10.72
CA PHE A 40 3.28 2.12 11.47
C PHE A 40 2.99 1.81 12.94
N THR A 41 3.20 2.77 13.84
CA THR A 41 3.14 2.51 15.28
C THR A 41 1.76 2.85 15.86
N LEU A 42 1.29 2.00 16.75
CA LEU A 42 0.19 2.27 17.68
C LEU A 42 0.79 2.57 19.05
N GLN A 43 0.46 3.70 19.64
CA GLN A 43 1.08 4.19 20.87
C GLN A 43 0.04 4.29 21.98
N ALA A 44 0.45 4.03 23.22
CA ALA A 44 -0.39 4.35 24.36
C ALA A 44 -0.30 5.86 24.65
N PRO A 45 -1.42 6.54 25.01
CA PRO A 45 -1.39 7.96 25.34
C PRO A 45 -0.36 8.28 26.43
N GLY A 46 0.53 9.24 26.16
CA GLY A 46 1.61 9.62 27.10
C GLY A 46 2.80 8.66 27.15
N HIS A 47 2.79 7.58 26.38
CA HIS A 47 3.86 6.58 26.29
C HIS A 47 4.26 6.33 24.82
N PRO A 48 4.94 7.29 24.17
CA PRO A 48 5.41 7.09 22.80
C PRO A 48 6.49 6.00 22.79
N THR A 49 6.20 4.89 22.11
CA THR A 49 7.18 3.84 21.85
C THR A 49 7.88 4.14 20.51
N PRO A 50 9.22 4.14 20.44
CA PRO A 50 9.93 4.18 19.17
C PRO A 50 9.48 2.99 18.31
N ALA A 51 9.30 3.22 17.00
CA ALA A 51 9.09 2.11 16.09
C ALA A 51 10.33 1.22 16.14
N GLU A 52 10.22 -0.01 16.65
CA GLU A 52 11.31 -0.97 16.55
C GLU A 52 11.24 -1.65 15.18
N PRO A 53 12.23 -1.40 14.30
CA PRO A 53 12.24 -2.00 12.98
C PRO A 53 12.43 -3.51 13.10
N GLY A 54 11.45 -4.27 12.61
CA GLY A 54 11.56 -5.72 12.46
C GLY A 54 10.75 -6.21 11.26
N SER A 55 10.91 -7.48 10.90
CA SER A 55 10.16 -8.06 9.78
C SER A 55 8.66 -8.06 10.07
N ILE A 56 7.86 -7.57 9.13
CA ILE A 56 6.39 -7.56 9.24
C ILE A 56 5.88 -8.99 9.30
N TRP A 57 6.41 -9.89 8.44
CA TRP A 57 6.08 -11.32 8.50
C TRP A 57 6.39 -11.96 9.85
N ALA A 58 7.48 -11.59 10.51
CA ALA A 58 7.83 -12.16 11.82
C ALA A 58 6.82 -11.74 12.90
N HIS A 59 6.42 -10.46 12.90
CA HIS A 59 5.38 -9.96 13.80
C HIS A 59 4.02 -10.61 13.52
N ALA A 60 3.63 -10.70 12.25
CA ALA A 60 2.38 -11.33 11.83
C ALA A 60 2.35 -12.82 12.22
N ALA A 61 3.41 -13.59 11.94
CA ALA A 61 3.50 -15.00 12.29
C ALA A 61 3.41 -15.27 13.81
N ALA A 62 3.79 -14.30 14.65
CA ALA A 62 3.72 -14.43 16.09
C ALA A 62 2.30 -14.20 16.66
N VAL A 63 1.39 -13.60 15.90
CA VAL A 63 0.07 -13.15 16.38
C VAL A 63 -1.09 -13.79 15.61
N LEU A 64 -0.93 -14.01 14.31
CA LEU A 64 -1.94 -14.60 13.44
C LEU A 64 -2.21 -16.06 13.79
N SER A 65 -3.45 -16.50 13.58
CA SER A 65 -3.79 -17.92 13.71
C SER A 65 -3.08 -18.73 12.62
N LYS A 66 -2.86 -20.03 12.84
CA LYS A 66 -2.08 -20.91 11.95
C LYS A 66 -2.48 -20.85 10.46
N ASN A 67 -3.75 -20.58 10.17
CA ASN A 67 -4.29 -20.55 8.80
C ASN A 67 -4.61 -19.13 8.30
N ASP A 68 -4.37 -18.10 9.12
CA ASP A 68 -4.62 -16.72 8.71
C ASP A 68 -3.50 -16.27 7.78
N ILE A 69 -3.88 -15.62 6.68
CA ILE A 69 -2.95 -15.07 5.70
C ILE A 69 -2.98 -13.54 5.85
N LEU A 70 -1.80 -12.92 5.99
CA LEU A 70 -1.69 -11.47 6.12
C LEU A 70 -2.13 -10.75 4.84
N ASP A 71 -1.67 -11.20 3.68
CA ASP A 71 -2.10 -10.69 2.39
C ASP A 71 -2.09 -11.77 1.32
N GLU A 72 -3.20 -11.92 0.59
CA GLU A 72 -3.34 -12.85 -0.54
C GLU A 72 -2.84 -12.24 -1.87
N GLY A 73 -2.40 -10.98 -1.85
CA GLY A 73 -1.86 -10.27 -3.01
C GLY A 73 -2.91 -9.75 -3.98
N TRP A 74 -4.20 -10.03 -3.74
CA TRP A 74 -5.30 -9.65 -4.63
C TRP A 74 -5.70 -8.19 -4.46
N PRO A 75 -6.01 -7.47 -5.56
CA PRO A 75 -6.58 -6.13 -5.47
C PRO A 75 -8.00 -6.16 -4.91
N LYS A 76 -8.31 -5.18 -4.07
CA LYS A 76 -9.60 -5.05 -3.40
C LYS A 76 -10.42 -3.89 -3.95
N PRO A 77 -11.75 -4.00 -4.00
CA PRO A 77 -12.62 -2.95 -4.53
C PRO A 77 -12.73 -1.71 -3.62
N PHE A 78 -12.44 -1.82 -2.33
CA PHE A 78 -12.45 -0.73 -1.35
C PHE A 78 -11.62 -1.10 -0.12
N GLY A 79 -11.36 -0.12 0.74
CA GLY A 79 -10.57 -0.30 1.96
C GLY A 79 -11.24 -1.22 2.99
N GLU A 80 -10.44 -2.05 3.66
CA GLU A 80 -10.85 -2.78 4.87
C GLU A 80 -9.81 -2.68 5.98
N PHE A 81 -10.21 -3.06 7.19
CA PHE A 81 -9.27 -3.33 8.28
C PHE A 81 -9.46 -4.72 8.88
N LEU A 82 -8.38 -5.27 9.41
CA LEU A 82 -8.30 -6.55 10.10
C LEU A 82 -7.50 -6.35 11.38
N ALA A 83 -7.75 -7.19 12.39
CA ALA A 83 -6.91 -7.21 13.58
C ALA A 83 -6.74 -8.62 14.14
N ALA A 84 -5.59 -8.85 14.76
CA ALA A 84 -5.29 -10.10 15.45
C ALA A 84 -4.66 -9.81 16.81
N GLY A 85 -4.98 -10.68 17.78
CA GLY A 85 -4.46 -10.59 19.14
C GLY A 85 -5.50 -11.04 20.16
N HIS A 86 -5.39 -10.49 21.37
CA HIS A 86 -6.22 -10.87 22.50
C HIS A 86 -7.00 -9.68 23.03
N CYS A 87 -8.13 -9.95 23.67
CA CYS A 87 -8.77 -9.01 24.57
C CYS A 87 -8.25 -9.26 25.99
N TYR A 88 -7.87 -8.18 26.70
CA TYR A 88 -7.35 -8.21 28.07
C TYR A 88 -8.35 -7.60 29.03
N MET A 89 -8.47 -8.20 30.22
CA MET A 89 -9.20 -7.59 31.32
C MET A 89 -8.40 -6.39 31.86
N PRO A 90 -8.93 -5.15 31.82
CA PRO A 90 -8.25 -4.00 32.40
C PRO A 90 -8.10 -4.17 33.92
N ALA A 91 -6.99 -3.68 34.49
CA ALA A 91 -6.68 -3.88 35.91
C ALA A 91 -7.77 -3.35 36.87
N ASP A 92 -8.45 -2.26 36.49
CA ASP A 92 -9.49 -1.60 37.29
C ASP A 92 -10.92 -2.06 36.94
N HIS A 93 -11.06 -3.05 36.05
CA HIS A 93 -12.35 -3.58 35.63
C HIS A 93 -12.58 -4.99 36.19
N ALA A 94 -13.67 -5.15 36.94
CA ALA A 94 -14.15 -6.47 37.40
C ALA A 94 -15.47 -6.88 36.72
N SER A 95 -16.01 -6.06 35.82
CA SER A 95 -17.27 -6.30 35.13
C SER A 95 -17.06 -6.92 33.76
N GLN A 96 -17.98 -7.80 33.39
CA GLN A 96 -18.02 -8.44 32.07
C GLN A 96 -19.38 -8.17 31.41
N PRO A 97 -19.42 -8.01 30.07
CA PRO A 97 -18.32 -8.22 29.12
C PRO A 97 -17.25 -7.12 29.15
N VAL A 98 -16.02 -7.49 28.78
CA VAL A 98 -14.98 -6.52 28.41
C VAL A 98 -15.18 -6.13 26.95
N SER A 99 -15.07 -4.84 26.65
CA SER A 99 -15.22 -4.32 25.29
C SER A 99 -13.88 -4.33 24.57
N ALA A 100 -13.69 -5.22 23.58
CA ALA A 100 -12.61 -5.06 22.60
C ALA A 100 -13.13 -4.18 21.46
N HIS A 101 -12.52 -3.02 21.26
CA HIS A 101 -13.08 -1.99 20.38
C HIS A 101 -12.00 -1.40 19.47
N ILE A 102 -12.31 -1.29 18.18
CA ILE A 102 -11.45 -0.66 17.18
C ILE A 102 -12.25 0.42 16.46
N SER A 103 -11.69 1.63 16.40
CA SER A 103 -12.20 2.74 15.61
C SER A 103 -11.12 3.23 14.65
N ILE A 104 -11.43 3.36 13.37
CA ILE A 104 -10.53 3.89 12.33
C ILE A 104 -11.32 4.80 11.41
N GLY A 105 -11.08 6.12 11.48
CA GLY A 105 -11.84 7.09 10.70
C GLY A 105 -13.36 6.89 10.86
N PRO A 106 -14.11 6.57 9.78
CA PRO A 106 -15.56 6.34 9.85
C PRO A 106 -15.96 4.95 10.38
N LEU A 107 -15.03 4.00 10.47
CA LEU A 107 -15.33 2.63 10.88
C LEU A 107 -15.19 2.45 12.39
N ASN A 108 -16.13 1.70 12.97
CA ASN A 108 -16.20 1.47 14.40
C ASN A 108 -16.78 0.07 14.66
N LYS A 109 -15.99 -0.83 15.26
CA LYS A 109 -16.42 -2.20 15.56
C LYS A 109 -16.07 -2.58 16.98
N GLN A 110 -17.07 -3.08 17.70
CA GLN A 110 -16.99 -3.47 19.09
C GLN A 110 -17.37 -4.95 19.25
N LEU A 111 -16.60 -5.66 20.06
CA LEU A 111 -16.86 -7.03 20.48
C LEU A 111 -17.10 -7.06 22.00
N ALA A 112 -18.14 -7.80 22.41
CA ALA A 112 -18.37 -8.15 23.80
C ALA A 112 -17.58 -9.42 24.12
N VAL A 113 -16.62 -9.33 25.04
CA VAL A 113 -15.75 -10.44 25.42
C VAL A 113 -16.05 -10.91 26.83
N PHE A 114 -16.39 -12.19 26.95
CA PHE A 114 -16.69 -12.89 28.19
C PHE A 114 -15.63 -13.95 28.47
N GLY A 115 -15.41 -14.25 29.75
CA GLY A 115 -14.80 -15.49 30.17
C GLY A 115 -15.73 -16.68 29.91
N ARG A 116 -15.30 -17.86 30.35
CA ARG A 116 -16.05 -19.09 30.10
C ARG A 116 -17.46 -19.00 30.69
N ARG A 117 -18.45 -19.46 29.92
CA ARG A 117 -19.86 -19.54 30.31
C ARG A 117 -20.43 -20.88 29.84
N ALA A 118 -21.17 -21.54 30.73
CA ALA A 118 -21.85 -22.81 30.45
C ALA A 118 -23.37 -22.63 30.42
N ALA A 119 -24.09 -23.59 29.84
CA ALA A 119 -25.54 -23.64 29.95
C ALA A 119 -25.99 -23.92 31.39
N THR A 120 -26.91 -23.10 31.88
CA THR A 120 -27.57 -23.30 33.18
C THR A 120 -28.83 -24.15 33.03
N LEU A 121 -29.33 -24.71 34.13
CA LEU A 121 -30.62 -25.41 34.17
C LEU A 121 -31.80 -24.50 33.76
N ALA A 122 -31.64 -23.18 33.86
CA ALA A 122 -32.63 -22.19 33.43
C ALA A 122 -32.60 -21.93 31.91
N GLY A 123 -31.69 -22.56 31.15
CA GLY A 123 -31.61 -22.45 29.69
C GLY A 123 -30.79 -21.27 29.15
N GLY A 124 -30.24 -20.43 30.03
CA GLY A 124 -29.37 -19.29 29.69
C GLY A 124 -27.90 -19.50 30.08
N PRO A 125 -27.01 -18.55 29.75
CA PRO A 125 -25.61 -18.61 30.12
C PRO A 125 -25.40 -18.47 31.64
N SER A 126 -24.38 -19.13 32.17
CA SER A 126 -23.90 -18.89 33.54
C SER A 126 -23.30 -17.49 33.68
N ALA A 127 -23.06 -17.07 34.93
CA ALA A 127 -22.16 -15.94 35.18
C ALA A 127 -20.79 -16.23 34.53
N PRO A 128 -20.15 -15.24 33.89
CA PRO A 128 -18.88 -15.46 33.23
C PRO A 128 -17.75 -15.64 34.25
N GLU A 129 -16.91 -16.65 34.03
CA GLU A 129 -15.69 -16.83 34.81
C GLU A 129 -14.74 -15.62 34.60
N PRO A 130 -13.96 -15.20 35.62
CA PRO A 130 -12.90 -14.22 35.42
C PRO A 130 -11.86 -14.71 34.41
N PHE A 131 -11.30 -13.80 33.61
CA PHE A 131 -10.22 -14.11 32.68
C PHE A 131 -9.13 -13.04 32.71
N LYS A 132 -7.89 -13.42 32.41
CA LYS A 132 -6.78 -12.47 32.20
C LYS A 132 -6.78 -11.96 30.75
N ARG A 133 -6.88 -12.88 29.80
CA ARG A 133 -6.98 -12.59 28.37
C ARG A 133 -7.78 -13.66 27.63
N ILE A 134 -8.45 -13.29 26.56
CA ILE A 134 -9.15 -14.18 25.62
C ILE A 134 -8.64 -13.88 24.21
N ALA A 135 -8.25 -14.90 23.45
CA ALA A 135 -7.83 -14.75 22.06
C ALA A 135 -9.03 -14.33 21.20
N ILE A 136 -8.89 -13.27 20.40
CA ILE A 136 -9.92 -12.85 19.45
C ILE A 136 -9.80 -13.72 18.19
N SER A 137 -10.51 -14.84 18.18
CA SER A 137 -10.48 -15.81 17.08
C SER A 137 -11.84 -16.48 16.90
N HIS A 138 -12.07 -17.06 15.72
CA HIS A 138 -13.31 -17.77 15.42
C HIS A 138 -13.59 -18.95 16.36
N ALA A 139 -12.55 -19.58 16.93
CA ALA A 139 -12.71 -20.66 17.91
C ALA A 139 -13.37 -20.19 19.23
N ASN A 140 -13.32 -18.89 19.52
CA ASN A 140 -13.96 -18.27 20.68
C ASN A 140 -15.27 -17.56 20.33
N ALA A 141 -15.69 -17.58 19.07
CA ALA A 141 -16.92 -16.96 18.58
C ALA A 141 -18.03 -18.01 18.35
N PHE A 142 -19.21 -17.54 17.95
CA PHE A 142 -20.35 -18.42 17.69
C PHE A 142 -20.04 -19.49 16.62
N GLY A 143 -20.44 -20.73 16.87
CA GLY A 143 -20.21 -21.88 16.02
C GLY A 143 -20.29 -23.19 16.80
N GLY A 144 -19.50 -24.18 16.40
CA GLY A 144 -19.42 -25.50 17.03
C GLY A 144 -19.71 -26.62 16.04
N GLU A 145 -19.62 -27.86 16.50
CA GLU A 145 -19.82 -29.05 15.66
C GLU A 145 -21.14 -28.96 14.88
N GLY A 146 -21.08 -29.14 13.55
CA GLY A 146 -22.23 -29.00 12.65
C GLY A 146 -22.57 -27.58 12.22
N HIS A 147 -21.83 -26.54 12.66
CA HIS A 147 -21.96 -25.18 12.10
C HIS A 147 -21.29 -25.10 10.72
N ASP A 148 -22.03 -24.67 9.70
CA ASP A 148 -21.57 -24.64 8.30
C ASP A 148 -20.24 -23.91 8.11
N CYS A 149 -20.06 -22.79 8.80
CA CYS A 149 -18.90 -21.91 8.60
C CYS A 149 -17.84 -22.06 9.70
N ASN A 150 -18.23 -22.32 10.94
CA ASN A 150 -17.35 -22.21 12.09
C ASN A 150 -17.43 -23.45 13.00
N PRO A 151 -17.05 -24.63 12.48
CA PRO A 151 -17.13 -25.88 13.24
C PRO A 151 -16.24 -25.90 14.48
N ALA A 152 -15.21 -25.04 14.52
CA ALA A 152 -14.30 -24.90 15.66
C ALA A 152 -14.79 -23.90 16.74
N GLY A 153 -15.91 -23.21 16.50
CA GLY A 153 -16.48 -22.23 17.42
C GLY A 153 -17.22 -22.85 18.61
N LYS A 154 -18.00 -22.01 19.30
CA LYS A 154 -18.79 -22.37 20.50
C LYS A 154 -20.22 -21.89 20.38
N GLY A 155 -21.15 -22.52 21.10
CA GLY A 155 -22.57 -22.14 21.11
C GLY A 155 -23.51 -23.15 20.45
N LEU A 156 -22.97 -24.18 19.78
CA LEU A 156 -23.74 -25.38 19.44
C LEU A 156 -23.43 -26.51 20.43
N PRO A 157 -24.42 -27.33 20.83
CA PRO A 157 -24.19 -28.52 21.64
C PRO A 157 -23.29 -29.52 20.91
N ASP A 158 -22.37 -30.15 21.62
CA ASP A 158 -21.56 -31.26 21.12
C ASP A 158 -22.36 -32.58 21.03
N GLY A 159 -21.72 -33.64 20.53
CA GLY A 159 -22.33 -34.98 20.45
C GLY A 159 -22.81 -35.58 21.79
N ASN A 160 -22.40 -35.03 22.93
CA ASN A 160 -22.86 -35.43 24.27
C ASN A 160 -23.90 -34.46 24.84
N GLY A 161 -24.31 -33.44 24.09
CA GLY A 161 -25.25 -32.40 24.51
C GLY A 161 -24.66 -31.33 25.43
N ALA A 162 -23.34 -31.32 25.65
CA ALA A 162 -22.67 -30.26 26.39
C ALA A 162 -22.49 -29.03 25.48
N MET A 163 -22.65 -27.83 26.05
CA MET A 163 -22.55 -26.58 25.29
C MET A 163 -21.86 -25.50 26.12
N GLU A 164 -20.82 -24.91 25.53
CA GLU A 164 -20.23 -23.66 26.01
C GLU A 164 -20.74 -22.49 25.19
N TYR A 165 -20.97 -21.36 25.85
CA TYR A 165 -21.32 -20.13 25.15
C TYR A 165 -20.06 -19.50 24.54
N PRO A 166 -20.18 -18.81 23.40
CA PRO A 166 -19.06 -18.09 22.80
C PRO A 166 -18.49 -17.06 23.80
N ASN A 167 -17.17 -16.87 23.74
CA ASN A 167 -16.50 -15.83 24.50
C ASN A 167 -16.62 -14.49 23.79
N ILE A 168 -16.73 -14.49 22.46
CA ILE A 168 -16.74 -13.28 21.63
C ILE A 168 -18.08 -13.18 20.94
N GLU A 169 -18.76 -12.06 21.18
CA GLU A 169 -20.09 -11.79 20.64
C GLU A 169 -20.19 -10.34 20.16
N LEU A 170 -21.21 -10.05 19.34
CA LEU A 170 -21.56 -8.67 19.04
C LEU A 170 -22.47 -8.10 20.15
N PRO A 171 -22.20 -6.90 20.70
CA PRO A 171 -22.97 -6.34 21.81
C PRO A 171 -24.50 -6.29 21.60
N GLY A 172 -24.96 -6.10 20.36
CA GLY A 172 -26.39 -6.08 20.01
C GLY A 172 -27.02 -7.45 19.72
N GLN A 173 -26.24 -8.53 19.76
CA GLN A 173 -26.66 -9.88 19.36
C GLN A 173 -26.08 -10.94 20.31
N LEU A 174 -26.16 -10.67 21.61
CA LEU A 174 -25.72 -11.61 22.63
C LEU A 174 -26.57 -12.88 22.63
N MET A 175 -25.90 -14.01 22.83
CA MET A 175 -26.47 -15.34 22.92
C MET A 175 -27.05 -15.54 24.33
N MET A 176 -28.34 -15.28 24.47
CA MET A 176 -29.04 -15.40 25.75
C MET A 176 -29.67 -16.79 25.98
N SER A 177 -29.67 -17.67 24.98
CA SER A 177 -30.16 -19.05 25.09
C SER A 177 -29.46 -19.98 24.10
N ALA A 178 -29.53 -21.30 24.34
CA ALA A 178 -28.97 -22.33 23.45
C ALA A 178 -29.61 -22.39 22.05
N SER A 179 -30.81 -21.81 21.89
CA SER A 179 -31.51 -21.76 20.59
C SER A 179 -31.10 -20.58 19.72
N ALA A 180 -30.44 -19.57 20.31
CA ALA A 180 -29.99 -18.40 19.56
C ALA A 180 -28.89 -18.78 18.56
N ARG A 181 -28.87 -18.09 17.43
CA ARG A 181 -27.92 -18.26 16.32
C ARG A 181 -27.34 -16.89 15.93
N PRO A 182 -26.54 -16.24 16.79
CA PRO A 182 -25.90 -14.99 16.43
C PRO A 182 -24.86 -15.20 15.32
N PRO A 183 -24.39 -14.14 14.65
CA PRO A 183 -23.31 -14.28 13.67
C PRO A 183 -21.97 -14.58 14.35
N VAL A 184 -21.01 -15.05 13.55
CA VAL A 184 -19.63 -15.23 13.99
C VAL A 184 -18.97 -13.86 14.17
N ALA A 185 -18.55 -13.55 15.38
CA ALA A 185 -17.95 -12.25 15.73
C ALA A 185 -16.41 -12.33 15.76
N GLY A 186 -15.73 -11.28 15.30
CA GLY A 186 -14.26 -11.20 15.29
C GLY A 186 -13.73 -9.99 14.53
N PHE A 187 -12.42 -9.79 14.55
CA PHE A 187 -11.70 -8.79 13.74
C PHE A 187 -10.84 -9.41 12.64
N GLY A 188 -10.59 -10.71 12.71
CA GLY A 188 -9.70 -11.44 11.81
C GLY A 188 -10.33 -11.75 10.44
N PRO A 189 -9.55 -12.38 9.54
CA PRO A 189 -9.98 -12.66 8.19
C PRO A 189 -10.98 -13.81 8.16
N LEU A 190 -12.08 -13.60 7.45
CA LEU A 190 -13.04 -14.65 7.09
C LEU A 190 -12.38 -15.62 6.11
N PRO A 191 -12.46 -16.94 6.35
CA PRO A 191 -12.02 -17.95 5.39
C PRO A 191 -12.72 -17.80 4.03
N ALA A 192 -11.98 -18.00 2.95
CA ALA A 192 -12.49 -17.85 1.58
C ALA A 192 -13.69 -18.76 1.25
N ALA A 193 -13.80 -19.90 1.93
CA ALA A 193 -14.90 -20.86 1.78
C ALA A 193 -16.19 -20.41 2.48
N TRP A 194 -16.16 -19.40 3.34
CA TRP A 194 -17.36 -18.94 4.05
C TRP A 194 -18.31 -18.21 3.09
N PRO A 195 -19.64 -18.34 3.24
CA PRO A 195 -20.63 -17.76 2.35
C PRO A 195 -20.45 -16.26 2.10
N GLU A 196 -19.98 -15.51 3.09
CA GLU A 196 -19.72 -14.07 3.01
C GLU A 196 -18.73 -13.73 1.88
N ARG A 197 -17.69 -14.57 1.71
CA ARG A 197 -16.71 -14.45 0.63
C ARG A 197 -17.11 -15.28 -0.57
N ALA A 198 -17.38 -16.57 -0.38
CA ALA A 198 -17.63 -17.55 -1.43
C ALA A 198 -18.77 -17.17 -2.39
N ARG A 199 -19.80 -16.45 -1.91
CA ARG A 199 -20.89 -15.95 -2.79
C ARG A 199 -20.42 -14.99 -3.89
N HIS A 200 -19.23 -14.41 -3.74
CA HIS A 200 -18.63 -13.50 -4.72
C HIS A 200 -17.73 -14.23 -5.73
N LEU A 201 -17.48 -15.53 -5.51
CA LEU A 201 -16.81 -16.39 -6.48
C LEU A 201 -17.80 -16.79 -7.56
N GLY A 202 -17.40 -16.63 -8.82
CA GLY A 202 -18.25 -16.98 -9.95
C GLY A 202 -18.42 -18.50 -10.13
N LYS A 203 -19.20 -18.89 -11.13
CA LYS A 203 -19.54 -20.31 -11.35
C LYS A 203 -18.34 -21.14 -11.79
N GLN A 204 -18.12 -22.27 -11.13
CA GLN A 204 -17.06 -23.23 -11.43
C GLN A 204 -17.60 -24.43 -12.26
N ASP A 205 -18.26 -24.13 -13.38
CA ASP A 205 -18.86 -25.15 -14.25
C ASP A 205 -17.87 -25.68 -15.31
N GLN A 206 -18.36 -26.53 -16.21
CA GLN A 206 -17.54 -27.11 -17.28
C GLN A 206 -17.02 -26.05 -18.25
N HIS A 207 -17.80 -24.98 -18.50
CA HIS A 207 -17.36 -23.90 -19.37
C HIS A 207 -16.14 -23.18 -18.77
N TRP A 208 -16.20 -22.82 -17.48
CA TRP A 208 -15.04 -22.25 -16.79
C TRP A 208 -13.82 -23.18 -16.83
N ARG A 209 -14.01 -24.49 -16.61
CA ARG A 209 -12.91 -25.47 -16.69
C ARG A 209 -12.26 -25.51 -18.07
N ASP A 210 -13.05 -25.40 -19.13
CA ASP A 210 -12.56 -25.50 -20.50
C ASP A 210 -11.95 -24.19 -21.03
N THR A 211 -12.35 -23.02 -20.51
CA THR A 211 -11.99 -21.72 -21.09
C THR A 211 -11.19 -20.78 -20.20
N ARG A 212 -11.25 -20.94 -18.87
CA ARG A 212 -10.66 -19.99 -17.91
C ARG A 212 -9.73 -20.63 -16.88
N TRP A 213 -9.93 -21.89 -16.52
CA TRP A 213 -9.03 -22.59 -15.59
C TRP A 213 -7.57 -22.46 -16.04
N PRO A 214 -6.62 -22.12 -15.14
CA PRO A 214 -6.73 -22.02 -13.69
C PRO A 214 -7.12 -20.63 -13.14
N HIS A 215 -7.49 -19.68 -13.99
CA HIS A 215 -7.95 -18.36 -13.55
C HIS A 215 -9.37 -18.39 -12.98
N LEU A 216 -9.77 -17.32 -12.31
CA LEU A 216 -11.12 -17.20 -11.73
C LEU A 216 -12.20 -17.12 -12.82
N PRO A 217 -13.42 -17.63 -12.56
CA PRO A 217 -14.57 -17.40 -13.43
C PRO A 217 -14.79 -15.93 -13.77
N GLU A 218 -15.26 -15.63 -14.99
CA GLU A 218 -15.48 -14.24 -15.47
C GLU A 218 -16.53 -13.48 -14.65
N ASP A 219 -17.49 -14.19 -14.07
CA ASP A 219 -18.53 -13.66 -13.21
C ASP A 219 -18.10 -13.50 -11.73
N SER A 220 -16.82 -13.71 -11.42
CA SER A 220 -16.28 -13.47 -10.08
C SER A 220 -16.20 -11.97 -9.78
N SER A 221 -16.68 -11.58 -8.60
CA SER A 221 -16.52 -10.22 -8.08
C SER A 221 -15.23 -10.10 -7.29
N SER A 222 -14.52 -8.97 -7.43
CA SER A 222 -13.35 -8.64 -6.60
C SER A 222 -13.69 -8.56 -5.10
N ARG A 223 -14.98 -8.47 -4.73
CA ARG A 223 -15.44 -8.60 -3.34
C ARG A 223 -15.10 -9.94 -2.70
N TYR A 224 -14.82 -11.00 -3.48
CA TYR A 224 -14.33 -12.29 -2.98
C TYR A 224 -13.01 -12.16 -2.19
N PHE A 225 -12.21 -11.13 -2.49
CA PHE A 225 -10.92 -10.86 -1.83
C PHE A 225 -11.00 -9.94 -0.62
N MET A 226 -12.19 -9.42 -0.31
CA MET A 226 -12.40 -8.76 0.98
C MET A 226 -12.34 -9.85 2.06
N ALA A 227 -11.32 -9.77 2.91
CA ALA A 227 -11.10 -10.78 3.95
C ALA A 227 -11.84 -10.43 5.24
N ALA A 228 -12.08 -9.16 5.53
CA ALA A 228 -12.77 -8.74 6.73
C ALA A 228 -14.29 -8.94 6.62
N ALA A 229 -14.97 -8.93 7.77
CA ALA A 229 -16.43 -8.89 7.80
C ALA A 229 -16.96 -7.54 7.24
N PRO A 230 -18.20 -7.47 6.71
CA PRO A 230 -18.73 -6.27 6.05
C PRO A 230 -18.73 -4.99 6.90
N ASP A 231 -18.78 -5.11 8.22
CA ASP A 231 -18.71 -3.99 9.17
C ASP A 231 -17.29 -3.42 9.36
N GLN A 232 -16.30 -4.03 8.70
CA GLN A 232 -14.89 -3.59 8.68
C GLN A 232 -14.48 -3.05 7.30
N HIS A 233 -15.44 -2.84 6.39
CA HIS A 233 -15.22 -2.30 5.05
C HIS A 233 -15.58 -0.82 5.02
N LEU A 234 -14.78 -0.02 4.31
CA LEU A 234 -15.22 1.30 3.90
C LEU A 234 -16.45 1.15 2.97
N PRO A 235 -17.44 2.06 3.07
CA PRO A 235 -18.61 2.01 2.20
C PRO A 235 -18.23 2.17 0.73
N GLU A 236 -17.21 2.97 0.45
CA GLU A 236 -16.62 3.20 -0.86
C GLU A 236 -15.17 3.70 -0.73
N GLY A 237 -14.41 3.60 -1.82
CA GLY A 237 -13.05 4.13 -1.89
C GLY A 237 -12.04 3.37 -1.03
N TYR A 238 -10.91 4.02 -0.79
CA TYR A 238 -9.75 3.47 -0.10
C TYR A 238 -9.36 4.37 1.07
N TRP A 239 -8.48 3.88 1.95
CA TRP A 239 -7.98 4.71 3.04
C TRP A 239 -7.20 5.90 2.47
N ALA A 240 -7.52 7.10 2.94
CA ALA A 240 -6.92 8.35 2.47
C ALA A 240 -5.55 8.62 3.12
N GLY A 241 -5.31 8.04 4.30
CA GLY A 241 -4.17 8.38 5.14
C GLY A 241 -4.51 9.50 6.13
N GLY A 242 -3.94 9.43 7.32
CA GLY A 242 -4.19 10.35 8.42
C GLY A 242 -5.42 10.04 9.28
N GLU A 243 -6.23 9.02 8.93
CA GLU A 243 -7.37 8.64 9.76
C GLU A 243 -6.90 8.21 11.15
N ARG A 244 -7.55 8.75 12.20
CA ARG A 244 -7.25 8.39 13.58
C ARG A 244 -7.66 6.94 13.85
N ILE A 245 -6.77 6.22 14.53
CA ILE A 245 -6.96 4.86 15.01
C ILE A 245 -7.06 4.88 16.52
N GLN A 246 -8.03 4.15 17.07
CA GLN A 246 -8.12 3.82 18.49
C GLN A 246 -8.39 2.32 18.65
N VAL A 247 -7.66 1.68 19.55
CA VAL A 247 -7.80 0.27 19.90
C VAL A 247 -7.91 0.15 21.41
N GLN A 248 -9.01 -0.43 21.90
CA GLN A 248 -9.26 -0.58 23.33
C GLN A 248 -9.17 -2.03 23.78
N ASN A 249 -8.56 -2.23 24.95
CA ASN A 249 -8.49 -3.49 25.69
C ASN A 249 -7.87 -4.65 24.90
N MET A 250 -6.96 -4.36 23.96
CA MET A 250 -6.24 -5.36 23.15
C MET A 250 -4.72 -5.40 23.39
N HIS A 251 -4.24 -4.69 24.42
CA HIS A 251 -2.84 -4.73 24.86
C HIS A 251 -2.78 -5.11 26.35
N PRO A 252 -1.79 -5.90 26.80
CA PRO A 252 -1.69 -6.35 28.19
C PRO A 252 -1.58 -5.21 29.21
N ASP A 253 -0.81 -4.17 28.87
CA ASP A 253 -0.47 -3.09 29.81
C ASP A 253 -1.22 -1.78 29.51
N PHE A 254 -1.79 -1.64 28.31
CA PHE A 254 -2.35 -0.38 27.83
C PHE A 254 -3.81 -0.60 27.41
N PRO A 255 -4.79 -0.13 28.20
CA PRO A 255 -6.20 -0.31 27.85
C PRO A 255 -6.61 0.49 26.61
N LEU A 256 -5.81 1.49 26.20
CA LEU A 256 -6.01 2.26 24.99
C LEU A 256 -4.68 2.39 24.23
N LEU A 257 -4.71 2.06 22.94
CA LEU A 257 -3.69 2.43 21.97
C LEU A 257 -4.32 3.37 20.93
N GLU A 258 -3.53 4.34 20.48
CA GLU A 258 -3.89 5.33 19.47
C GLU A 258 -2.87 5.32 18.34
N GLY A 259 -3.30 5.70 17.15
CA GLY A 259 -2.41 5.84 16.00
C GLY A 259 -3.07 6.64 14.90
N GLN A 260 -2.40 6.71 13.76
CA GLN A 260 -2.96 7.26 12.55
C GLN A 260 -2.56 6.38 11.37
N VAL A 261 -3.48 6.22 10.41
CA VAL A 261 -3.14 5.61 9.13
C VAL A 261 -2.01 6.43 8.49
N PRO A 262 -0.96 5.82 7.92
CA PRO A 262 0.14 6.57 7.32
C PRO A 262 -0.34 7.61 6.31
N GLN A 263 -0.03 8.87 6.59
CA GLN A 263 -0.31 9.98 5.69
C GLN A 263 0.92 10.22 4.82
N THR A 264 1.06 9.44 3.76
CA THR A 264 2.18 9.52 2.81
C THR A 264 1.66 9.74 1.40
N ARG A 265 2.52 10.26 0.52
CA ARG A 265 2.28 10.26 -0.91
C ARG A 265 3.06 9.10 -1.53
N PRO A 266 2.42 7.94 -1.77
CA PRO A 266 3.10 6.78 -2.34
C PRO A 266 3.44 7.01 -3.80
N ARG A 267 4.70 6.75 -4.18
CA ARG A 267 5.20 6.86 -5.56
C ARG A 267 5.77 5.51 -5.99
N PHE A 268 4.98 4.73 -6.74
CA PHE A 268 5.39 3.41 -7.22
C PHE A 268 5.61 3.44 -8.72
N PHE A 269 6.67 2.79 -9.17
CA PHE A 269 7.05 2.73 -10.57
C PHE A 269 7.43 1.30 -10.94
N VAL A 270 7.21 0.95 -12.21
CA VAL A 270 7.73 -0.28 -12.79
C VAL A 270 8.53 0.02 -14.04
N HIS A 271 9.63 -0.70 -14.22
CA HIS A 271 10.33 -0.77 -15.50
C HIS A 271 9.77 -1.97 -16.27
N GLN A 272 8.97 -1.71 -17.30
CA GLN A 272 8.26 -2.71 -18.09
C GLN A 272 8.82 -2.76 -19.52
N SER A 273 9.06 -3.96 -20.05
CA SER A 273 9.38 -4.18 -21.45
C SER A 273 8.12 -4.25 -22.30
N ASP A 274 8.11 -3.51 -23.40
CA ASP A 274 7.06 -3.55 -24.41
C ASP A 274 7.32 -4.72 -25.39
N PRO A 275 6.28 -5.24 -26.08
CA PRO A 275 6.43 -6.28 -27.11
C PRO A 275 7.41 -5.94 -28.24
N ASP A 276 7.57 -4.65 -28.55
CA ASP A 276 8.48 -4.14 -29.58
C ASP A 276 9.96 -4.15 -29.16
N GLY A 277 10.28 -4.63 -27.95
CA GLY A 277 11.64 -4.71 -27.40
C GLY A 277 12.11 -3.42 -26.71
N ASN A 278 11.27 -2.40 -26.65
CA ASN A 278 11.53 -1.18 -25.89
C ASN A 278 11.27 -1.45 -24.39
N SER A 279 11.79 -0.64 -23.47
CA SER A 279 11.29 -0.65 -22.10
C SER A 279 10.93 0.75 -21.61
N ARG A 280 10.05 0.84 -20.64
CA ARG A 280 9.49 2.11 -20.16
C ARG A 280 9.32 2.07 -18.67
N ILE A 281 9.53 3.22 -18.04
CA ILE A 281 9.19 3.43 -16.65
C ILE A 281 7.77 3.95 -16.58
N ARG A 282 6.92 3.27 -15.82
CA ARG A 282 5.50 3.58 -15.68
C ARG A 282 5.19 3.82 -14.21
N GLU A 283 4.64 5.00 -13.92
CA GLU A 283 4.10 5.29 -12.61
C GLU A 283 2.77 4.55 -12.39
N LEU A 284 2.62 3.99 -11.20
CA LEU A 284 1.43 3.24 -10.82
C LEU A 284 0.49 4.11 -10.00
N ARG A 285 -0.82 3.88 -10.18
CA ARG A 285 -1.83 4.40 -9.24
C ARG A 285 -1.83 3.52 -8.00
N VAL A 286 -1.61 4.13 -6.84
CA VAL A 286 -1.48 3.44 -5.56
C VAL A 286 -2.57 3.91 -4.61
N HIS A 287 -3.12 2.98 -3.84
CA HIS A 287 -4.08 3.26 -2.77
C HIS A 287 -3.84 2.33 -1.60
N ILE A 288 -4.29 2.69 -0.40
CA ILE A 288 -4.22 1.80 0.77
C ILE A 288 -5.52 0.99 0.82
N ASP A 289 -5.46 -0.31 0.55
CA ASP A 289 -6.64 -1.17 0.50
C ASP A 289 -6.90 -1.94 1.80
N THR A 290 -5.87 -2.13 2.63
CA THR A 290 -5.95 -2.98 3.81
C THR A 290 -5.14 -2.38 4.95
N LEU A 291 -5.75 -2.33 6.12
CA LEU A 291 -5.06 -2.08 7.38
C LEU A 291 -5.06 -3.35 8.23
N TRP A 292 -3.92 -3.73 8.76
CA TRP A 292 -3.82 -4.74 9.80
C TRP A 292 -3.36 -4.10 11.10
N LEU A 293 -4.06 -4.40 12.19
CA LEU A 293 -3.67 -3.99 13.54
C LEU A 293 -3.23 -5.22 14.34
N LEU A 294 -2.04 -5.14 14.92
CA LEU A 294 -1.44 -6.13 15.83
C LEU A 294 -1.19 -5.44 17.18
N PRO A 295 -2.24 -5.24 18.00
CA PRO A 295 -2.16 -4.32 19.15
C PRO A 295 -1.14 -4.74 20.20
N GLU A 296 -1.00 -6.03 20.49
CA GLU A 296 0.04 -6.56 21.41
C GLU A 296 1.47 -6.25 20.96
N LYS A 297 1.67 -5.95 19.67
CA LYS A 297 2.96 -5.53 19.10
C LYS A 297 3.04 -4.02 18.90
N GLN A 298 2.01 -3.26 19.29
CA GLN A 298 1.92 -1.83 19.05
C GLN A 298 2.15 -1.47 17.56
N LEU A 299 1.72 -2.37 16.67
CA LEU A 299 2.04 -2.34 15.25
C LEU A 299 0.77 -2.29 14.43
N GLY A 300 0.70 -1.33 13.52
CA GLY A 300 -0.19 -1.31 12.39
C GLY A 300 0.57 -1.60 11.09
N ILE A 301 -0.11 -2.14 10.10
CA ILE A 301 0.46 -2.41 8.76
C ILE A 301 -0.52 -1.84 7.74
N ALA A 302 -0.05 -0.94 6.90
CA ALA A 302 -0.79 -0.42 5.76
C ALA A 302 -0.34 -1.16 4.49
N ILE A 303 -1.30 -1.69 3.74
CA ILE A 303 -1.02 -2.35 2.46
C ILE A 303 -1.36 -1.39 1.33
N PHE A 304 -0.32 -0.90 0.67
CA PHE A 304 -0.40 -0.06 -0.50
C PHE A 304 -0.51 -0.93 -1.75
N ARG A 305 -1.67 -0.90 -2.40
CA ARG A 305 -2.00 -1.71 -3.56
C ARG A 305 -1.92 -0.90 -4.84
N SER A 306 -1.36 -1.52 -5.87
CA SER A 306 -1.40 -1.04 -7.24
C SER A 306 -1.50 -2.21 -8.21
N GLY A 307 -1.89 -1.93 -9.45
CA GLY A 307 -1.95 -2.93 -10.51
C GLY A 307 -1.56 -2.35 -11.85
N ILE A 308 -0.92 -3.18 -12.69
CA ILE A 308 -0.55 -2.81 -14.05
C ILE A 308 -0.84 -3.97 -15.00
N HIS A 309 -1.27 -3.65 -16.22
CA HIS A 309 -1.37 -4.63 -17.29
C HIS A 309 0.02 -5.20 -17.62
N VAL A 310 0.08 -6.51 -17.80
CA VAL A 310 1.27 -7.23 -18.25
C VAL A 310 0.93 -8.07 -19.46
N GLU A 311 1.91 -8.23 -20.34
CA GLU A 311 1.80 -9.00 -21.57
C GLU A 311 2.08 -10.49 -21.31
N ASP A 312 3.01 -10.79 -20.40
CA ASP A 312 3.36 -12.15 -20.05
C ASP A 312 2.46 -12.69 -18.91
N PRO A 313 1.91 -13.91 -19.02
CA PRO A 313 1.10 -14.53 -17.96
C PRO A 313 1.83 -14.71 -16.61
N ASP A 314 3.17 -14.78 -16.64
CA ASP A 314 4.03 -14.83 -15.47
C ASP A 314 4.55 -13.43 -15.06
N GLY A 315 4.25 -12.38 -15.84
CA GLY A 315 4.67 -11.00 -15.56
C GLY A 315 6.15 -10.74 -15.82
N ARG A 316 6.79 -11.51 -16.71
CA ARG A 316 8.23 -11.41 -17.04
C ARG A 316 8.59 -10.14 -17.80
N ASP A 317 7.60 -9.45 -18.33
CA ASP A 317 7.74 -8.11 -18.91
C ASP A 317 7.97 -7.04 -17.85
N ILE A 318 7.80 -7.32 -16.55
CA ILE A 318 8.21 -6.40 -15.48
C ILE A 318 9.62 -6.71 -15.00
N ASN A 319 10.56 -5.84 -15.35
CA ASN A 319 11.99 -6.01 -15.05
C ASN A 319 12.36 -5.47 -13.67
N ALA A 320 11.68 -4.40 -13.24
CA ALA A 320 11.89 -3.83 -11.92
C ALA A 320 10.63 -3.18 -11.34
N PHE A 321 10.53 -3.22 -10.01
CA PHE A 321 9.59 -2.45 -9.21
C PHE A 321 10.37 -1.49 -8.32
N TYR A 322 9.96 -0.23 -8.29
CA TYR A 322 10.51 0.80 -7.43
C TYR A 322 9.39 1.45 -6.61
N ALA A 323 9.59 1.61 -5.31
CA ALA A 323 8.66 2.32 -4.44
C ALA A 323 9.38 3.34 -3.56
N ALA A 324 8.73 4.49 -3.39
CA ALA A 324 9.09 5.52 -2.43
C ALA A 324 7.84 6.09 -1.75
N PHE A 325 8.04 6.69 -0.58
CA PHE A 325 7.02 7.46 0.13
C PHE A 325 7.52 8.90 0.26
N GLU A 326 6.77 9.84 -0.32
CA GLU A 326 7.02 11.26 -0.12
C GLU A 326 6.19 11.78 1.07
N ASN A 327 6.68 12.85 1.69
CA ASN A 327 5.86 13.65 2.59
C ASN A 327 4.80 14.39 1.76
N PRO A 328 3.50 14.26 2.07
CA PRO A 328 2.44 14.95 1.35
C PRO A 328 2.57 16.48 1.33
N GLN A 329 3.25 17.07 2.32
CA GLN A 329 3.44 18.51 2.44
C GLN A 329 4.56 19.06 1.55
N ASP A 330 5.47 18.21 1.10
CA ASP A 330 6.58 18.61 0.23
C ASP A 330 6.09 18.70 -1.22
N THR A 331 6.73 19.54 -2.03
CA THR A 331 6.53 19.55 -3.48
C THR A 331 6.86 18.16 -4.05
N PRO A 332 5.95 17.52 -4.82
CA PRO A 332 6.23 16.22 -5.43
C PRO A 332 7.46 16.29 -6.32
N LEU A 333 8.35 15.30 -6.18
CA LEU A 333 9.46 15.15 -7.10
C LEU A 333 8.93 14.75 -8.49
N PRO A 334 9.57 15.25 -9.56
CA PRO A 334 9.21 14.87 -10.92
C PRO A 334 9.47 13.38 -11.16
N ILE A 335 8.72 12.79 -12.09
CA ILE A 335 8.81 11.34 -12.41
C ILE A 335 10.24 10.97 -12.85
N GLU A 336 10.92 11.88 -13.53
CA GLU A 336 12.28 11.73 -14.04
C GLU A 336 13.28 11.45 -12.93
N ALA A 337 13.13 12.08 -11.76
CA ALA A 337 14.00 11.83 -10.60
C ALA A 337 13.88 10.37 -10.11
N TYR A 338 12.66 9.84 -10.08
CA TYR A 338 12.41 8.45 -9.73
C TYR A 338 12.85 7.47 -10.82
N ALA A 339 12.65 7.84 -12.08
CA ALA A 339 13.11 7.07 -13.22
C ALA A 339 14.63 6.89 -13.17
N GLN A 340 15.37 7.98 -12.92
CA GLN A 340 16.83 7.95 -12.76
C GLN A 340 17.26 7.11 -11.56
N SER A 341 16.60 7.28 -10.41
CA SER A 341 16.87 6.45 -9.22
C SER A 341 16.63 4.96 -9.48
N CYS A 342 15.56 4.61 -10.20
CA CYS A 342 15.25 3.24 -10.60
C CYS A 342 16.34 2.68 -11.54
N LEU A 343 16.73 3.41 -12.58
CA LEU A 343 17.78 3.00 -13.52
C LEU A 343 19.14 2.85 -12.83
N LYS A 344 19.51 3.80 -11.97
CA LYS A 344 20.73 3.75 -11.16
C LYS A 344 20.75 2.50 -10.28
N ALA A 345 19.64 2.20 -9.61
CA ALA A 345 19.53 1.01 -8.77
C ALA A 345 19.55 -0.29 -9.59
N MET A 346 19.04 -0.29 -10.82
CA MET A 346 19.08 -1.44 -11.73
C MET A 346 20.49 -1.74 -12.26
N ALA A 347 21.32 -0.72 -12.48
CA ALA A 347 22.65 -0.87 -13.06
C ALA A 347 23.70 0.02 -12.35
N PRO A 348 23.97 -0.20 -11.05
CA PRO A 348 24.78 0.72 -10.25
C PRO A 348 26.17 0.97 -10.83
N GLN A 349 26.79 -0.05 -11.43
CA GLN A 349 28.09 0.05 -12.10
C GLN A 349 28.16 1.13 -13.19
N LEU A 350 27.06 1.39 -13.91
CA LEU A 350 27.02 2.40 -14.98
C LEU A 350 26.94 3.83 -14.44
N TYR A 351 26.69 4.00 -13.14
CA TYR A 351 26.46 5.29 -12.49
C TYR A 351 27.43 5.56 -11.34
N GLN A 352 28.50 4.78 -11.19
CA GLN A 352 29.48 4.96 -10.10
C GLN A 352 30.24 6.28 -10.22
N ASP A 353 30.56 6.68 -11.45
CA ASP A 353 31.37 7.87 -11.73
C ASP A 353 30.51 9.11 -12.08
N LEU A 354 29.18 8.95 -12.07
CA LEU A 354 28.24 10.05 -12.34
C LEU A 354 27.80 10.71 -11.01
N PRO A 355 27.83 12.06 -10.93
CA PRO A 355 27.30 12.77 -9.77
C PRO A 355 25.82 12.41 -9.55
N ASP A 356 25.43 12.20 -8.28
CA ASP A 356 24.05 11.86 -7.94
C ASP A 356 23.15 13.09 -8.04
N THR A 357 22.66 13.33 -9.26
CA THR A 357 21.79 14.47 -9.55
C THR A 357 20.40 14.36 -8.94
N THR A 358 20.07 13.22 -8.33
CA THR A 358 18.79 12.98 -7.63
C THR A 358 18.90 13.08 -6.12
N SER A 359 20.11 13.26 -5.59
CA SER A 359 20.31 13.42 -4.16
C SER A 359 19.66 14.72 -3.65
N PRO A 360 19.10 14.72 -2.41
CA PRO A 360 18.57 15.93 -1.80
C PRO A 360 19.60 17.07 -1.76
N GLU A 361 20.87 16.72 -1.54
CA GLU A 361 22.00 17.66 -1.52
C GLU A 361 22.23 18.31 -2.90
N PHE A 362 22.18 17.52 -3.99
CA PHE A 362 22.33 18.08 -5.33
C PHE A 362 21.13 18.94 -5.73
N LEU A 363 19.90 18.50 -5.44
CA LEU A 363 18.69 19.27 -5.74
C LEU A 363 18.65 20.59 -4.95
N ALA A 364 19.04 20.57 -3.67
CA ALA A 364 19.21 21.78 -2.88
C ALA A 364 20.29 22.70 -3.47
N SER A 365 21.43 22.13 -3.93
CA SER A 365 22.49 22.91 -4.56
C SER A 365 22.03 23.62 -5.84
N ILE A 366 21.08 23.05 -6.60
CA ILE A 366 20.52 23.70 -7.80
C ILE A 366 19.54 24.80 -7.41
N GLN A 367 18.70 24.58 -6.39
CA GLN A 367 17.75 25.60 -5.93
C GLN A 367 18.43 26.85 -5.35
N GLU A 368 19.65 26.72 -4.84
CA GLU A 368 20.45 27.82 -4.31
C GLU A 368 21.29 28.57 -5.38
N LEU A 369 21.38 28.04 -6.61
CA LEU A 369 22.17 28.66 -7.69
C LEU A 369 21.35 29.71 -8.44
N GLY A 370 21.86 30.95 -8.50
CA GLY A 370 21.38 31.96 -9.46
C GLY A 370 21.77 31.61 -10.90
N GLY A 371 21.21 32.31 -11.89
CA GLY A 371 21.39 31.97 -13.31
C GLY A 371 22.87 31.84 -13.77
N ALA A 372 23.79 32.61 -13.17
CA ALA A 372 25.21 32.54 -13.50
C ALA A 372 25.85 31.22 -13.02
N GLY A 373 25.42 30.72 -11.87
CA GLY A 373 25.86 29.44 -11.34
C GLY A 373 25.27 28.23 -12.07
N LEU A 374 24.05 28.38 -12.62
CA LEU A 374 23.45 27.41 -13.54
C LEU A 374 24.23 27.30 -14.85
N LEU A 375 24.65 28.43 -15.42
CA LEU A 375 25.51 28.46 -16.62
C LEU A 375 26.87 27.83 -16.38
N GLU A 376 27.49 28.09 -15.23
CA GLU A 376 28.77 27.48 -14.86
C GLU A 376 28.65 25.96 -14.73
N LYS A 377 27.63 25.45 -14.02
CA LYS A 377 27.36 24.01 -13.96
C LYS A 377 27.04 23.40 -15.33
N LEU A 378 26.32 24.11 -16.20
CA LEU A 378 26.03 23.61 -17.54
C LEU A 378 27.30 23.45 -18.38
N ARG A 379 28.23 24.40 -18.28
CA ARG A 379 29.56 24.32 -18.92
C ARG A 379 30.38 23.16 -18.36
N GLU A 380 30.41 23.00 -17.03
CA GLU A 380 31.09 21.87 -16.39
C GLU A 380 30.53 20.52 -16.89
N GLN A 381 29.21 20.39 -17.00
CA GLN A 381 28.56 19.17 -17.52
C GLN A 381 28.88 18.94 -19.00
N ARG A 382 28.91 19.98 -19.83
CA ARG A 382 29.31 19.88 -21.24
C ARG A 382 30.76 19.44 -21.37
N ASP A 383 31.67 20.05 -20.62
CA ASP A 383 33.09 19.76 -20.68
C ASP A 383 33.38 18.35 -20.15
N TYR A 384 32.69 17.93 -19.08
CA TYR A 384 32.71 16.54 -18.60
C TYR A 384 32.21 15.56 -19.68
N PHE A 385 31.07 15.85 -20.30
CA PHE A 385 30.53 15.01 -21.38
C PHE A 385 31.51 14.85 -22.55
N GLN A 386 32.15 15.94 -22.98
CA GLN A 386 33.18 15.90 -24.04
C GLN A 386 34.41 15.08 -23.62
N ALA A 387 34.85 15.20 -22.36
CA ALA A 387 35.95 14.40 -21.84
C ALA A 387 35.59 12.90 -21.79
N SER A 388 34.37 12.55 -21.36
CA SER A 388 33.91 11.16 -21.35
C SER A 388 33.82 10.55 -22.77
N LEU A 389 33.43 11.34 -23.78
CA LEU A 389 33.44 10.90 -25.17
C LEU A 389 34.86 10.61 -25.67
N GLN A 390 35.81 11.47 -25.34
CA GLN A 390 37.22 11.27 -25.69
C GLN A 390 37.81 10.04 -24.99
N GLU A 391 37.53 9.85 -23.70
CA GLU A 391 38.00 8.69 -22.94
C GLU A 391 37.45 7.37 -23.49
N ALA A 392 36.21 7.40 -23.98
CA ALA A 392 35.55 6.25 -24.60
C ALA A 392 35.93 6.02 -26.08
N ASP A 393 36.83 6.84 -26.66
CA ASP A 393 37.16 6.85 -28.11
C ASP A 393 35.91 6.88 -29.00
N MET A 394 34.92 7.69 -28.60
CA MET A 394 33.60 7.77 -29.22
C MET A 394 33.32 9.18 -29.73
N ASP A 395 33.04 9.32 -31.02
CA ASP A 395 32.59 10.58 -31.59
C ASP A 395 31.07 10.78 -31.48
N GLU A 396 30.60 12.03 -31.65
CA GLU A 396 29.18 12.36 -31.54
C GLU A 396 28.32 11.67 -32.62
N THR A 397 28.87 11.37 -33.79
CA THR A 397 28.12 10.69 -34.87
C THR A 397 27.82 9.25 -34.44
N ARG A 398 28.84 8.57 -33.92
CA ARG A 398 28.73 7.21 -33.42
C ARG A 398 27.85 7.13 -32.18
N LEU A 399 27.94 8.12 -31.28
CA LEU A 399 27.01 8.24 -30.16
C LEU A 399 25.57 8.35 -30.68
N MET A 400 25.30 9.23 -31.65
CA MET A 400 23.96 9.41 -32.21
C MET A 400 23.44 8.13 -32.87
N GLU A 401 24.28 7.37 -33.59
CA GLU A 401 23.91 6.04 -34.10
C GLU A 401 23.52 5.07 -32.99
N LEU A 402 24.27 5.04 -31.89
CA LEU A 402 23.97 4.19 -30.72
C LEU A 402 22.68 4.62 -30.03
N LEU A 403 22.46 5.94 -29.88
CA LEU A 403 21.23 6.48 -29.31
C LEU A 403 20.00 6.17 -30.21
N GLN A 404 20.17 6.15 -31.53
CA GLN A 404 19.09 5.77 -32.44
C GLN A 404 18.81 4.27 -32.46
N ALA A 405 19.86 3.46 -32.38
CA ALA A 405 19.75 2.02 -32.30
C ALA A 405 19.01 1.61 -31.00
N ASN A 406 19.27 2.31 -29.90
CA ASN A 406 18.64 2.04 -28.61
C ASN A 406 17.20 2.61 -28.54
N PRO A 407 16.18 1.76 -28.32
CA PRO A 407 14.81 2.21 -28.20
C PRO A 407 14.51 3.32 -27.20
N HIS A 408 15.24 3.35 -26.09
CA HIS A 408 15.01 4.28 -24.98
C HIS A 408 15.47 5.69 -25.30
N THR A 409 16.48 5.81 -26.15
CA THR A 409 17.09 7.08 -26.53
C THR A 409 16.78 7.47 -27.97
N ARG A 410 16.10 6.60 -28.73
CA ARG A 410 15.74 6.83 -30.14
C ARG A 410 14.91 8.09 -30.33
N GLN A 411 13.90 8.33 -29.48
CA GLN A 411 13.04 9.51 -29.60
C GLN A 411 13.83 10.80 -29.30
N PHE A 412 14.73 10.76 -28.31
CA PHE A 412 15.64 11.87 -28.03
C PHE A 412 16.58 12.13 -29.22
N ALA A 413 17.20 11.08 -29.75
CA ALA A 413 18.10 11.19 -30.90
C ALA A 413 17.37 11.69 -32.17
N GLN A 414 16.12 11.28 -32.38
CA GLN A 414 15.26 11.82 -33.46
C GLN A 414 14.97 13.30 -33.25
N SER A 415 14.62 13.72 -32.03
CA SER A 415 14.34 15.13 -31.73
C SER A 415 15.56 16.05 -31.95
N LEU A 416 16.77 15.55 -31.68
CA LEU A 416 18.01 16.27 -31.98
C LEU A 416 18.27 16.33 -33.49
N GLN A 417 18.08 15.22 -34.21
CA GLN A 417 18.24 15.21 -35.67
C GLN A 417 17.23 16.10 -36.41
N GLU A 418 15.97 16.14 -35.96
CA GLU A 418 14.94 17.04 -36.51
C GLU A 418 15.36 18.52 -36.41
N ARG A 419 16.19 18.85 -35.42
CA ARG A 419 16.75 20.18 -35.18
C ARG A 419 18.13 20.38 -35.82
N ASN A 420 18.65 19.41 -36.58
CA ASN A 420 20.04 19.35 -37.05
C ASN A 420 21.07 19.55 -35.91
N ALA A 421 20.72 19.08 -34.71
CA ALA A 421 21.52 19.22 -33.50
C ALA A 421 22.25 17.91 -33.17
N THR A 422 23.46 18.04 -32.63
CA THR A 422 24.14 17.00 -31.84
C THR A 422 23.91 17.23 -30.35
N VAL A 423 24.25 16.26 -29.50
CA VAL A 423 24.19 16.42 -28.04
C VAL A 423 25.05 17.61 -27.57
N GLY A 424 26.24 17.81 -28.15
CA GLY A 424 27.06 18.99 -27.88
C GLY A 424 26.39 20.31 -28.28
N SER A 425 25.70 20.36 -29.42
CA SER A 425 24.97 21.57 -29.82
C SER A 425 23.74 21.85 -28.97
N PHE A 426 23.12 20.81 -28.38
CA PHE A 426 22.01 20.95 -27.44
C PHE A 426 22.44 21.63 -26.13
N PHE A 427 23.64 21.31 -25.62
CA PHE A 427 24.21 22.07 -24.49
C PHE A 427 24.37 23.56 -24.82
N ASN A 428 24.82 23.89 -26.04
CA ASN A 428 24.96 25.29 -26.46
C ASN A 428 23.60 26.00 -26.61
N GLU A 429 22.56 25.28 -27.06
CA GLU A 429 21.19 25.80 -27.15
C GLU A 429 20.63 26.13 -25.76
N ILE A 430 20.84 25.25 -24.77
CA ILE A 430 20.46 25.51 -23.37
C ILE A 430 21.27 26.68 -22.80
N GLU A 431 22.57 26.75 -23.08
CA GLU A 431 23.44 27.84 -22.63
C GLU A 431 22.94 29.19 -23.16
N TYR A 432 22.55 29.25 -24.43
CA TYR A 432 21.97 30.44 -25.06
C TYR A 432 20.63 30.85 -24.44
N LEU A 433 19.70 29.90 -24.24
CA LEU A 433 18.40 30.17 -23.63
C LEU A 433 18.53 30.68 -22.19
N LEU A 434 19.47 30.11 -21.41
CA LEU A 434 19.74 30.58 -20.06
C LEU A 434 20.36 31.98 -20.05
N GLN A 435 21.21 32.31 -21.03
CA GLN A 435 21.74 33.68 -21.18
C GLN A 435 20.64 34.68 -21.55
N GLU A 436 19.75 34.36 -22.50
CA GLU A 436 18.60 35.23 -22.84
C GLU A 436 17.68 35.47 -21.63
N LEU A 437 17.39 34.44 -20.84
CA LEU A 437 16.56 34.58 -19.63
C LEU A 437 17.23 35.47 -18.57
N GLN A 438 18.56 35.45 -18.47
CA GLN A 438 19.29 36.36 -17.57
C GLN A 438 19.30 37.81 -18.07
N ASP A 439 19.37 38.02 -19.39
CA ASP A 439 19.34 39.33 -20.00
C ASP A 439 17.93 39.98 -19.92
N ASP A 440 16.86 39.18 -19.94
CA ASP A 440 15.47 39.64 -19.71
C ASP A 440 15.19 39.99 -18.23
N ASP A 441 15.75 39.26 -17.28
CA ASP A 441 15.72 39.62 -15.85
C ASP A 441 16.52 40.92 -15.56
N ALA A 442 17.50 41.28 -16.40
CA ALA A 442 18.24 42.54 -16.31
C ALA A 442 17.46 43.75 -16.90
N LEU A 443 16.42 43.53 -17.70
CA LEU A 443 15.57 44.56 -18.31
C LEU A 443 14.24 44.79 -17.59
N SER A 444 14.00 44.13 -16.45
CA SER A 444 12.78 44.29 -15.65
C SER A 444 13.05 44.87 -14.25
N GLU A 445 13.50 46.14 -14.20
CA GLU A 445 13.08 47.00 -13.10
C GLU A 445 11.77 47.71 -13.47
N PRO A 446 10.67 47.46 -12.74
CA PRO A 446 9.74 48.51 -12.41
C PRO A 446 9.94 48.90 -10.95
N ALA A 447 10.18 50.20 -10.78
CA ALA A 447 10.18 50.91 -9.52
C ALA A 447 9.13 50.39 -8.53
N PHE A 448 9.56 50.20 -7.29
CA PHE A 448 8.68 50.14 -6.13
C PHE A 448 7.73 51.35 -6.14
N ALA A 449 6.45 51.10 -6.41
CA ALA A 449 5.37 52.01 -6.06
C ALA A 449 4.27 51.18 -5.40
N THR A 450 4.15 51.38 -4.09
CA THR A 450 3.08 50.92 -3.22
C THR A 450 1.71 51.37 -3.75
N ALA A 451 0.85 50.40 -4.09
CA ALA A 451 -0.59 50.62 -4.21
C ALA A 451 -1.34 49.40 -3.65
N ALA A 452 -2.34 49.69 -2.82
CA ALA A 452 -3.03 48.77 -1.93
C ALA A 452 -3.74 47.59 -2.64
N GLN A 453 -3.74 46.43 -1.98
CA GLN A 453 -4.56 45.27 -2.33
C GLN A 453 -6.06 45.58 -2.18
N PRO A 454 -6.93 45.19 -3.14
CA PRO A 454 -8.35 45.00 -2.87
C PRO A 454 -8.60 43.66 -2.17
N SER A 455 -9.61 43.64 -1.30
CA SER A 455 -9.99 42.56 -0.38
C SER A 455 -10.50 41.26 -1.04
N PRO A 456 -10.42 40.12 -0.33
CA PRO A 456 -10.72 38.78 -0.85
C PRO A 456 -12.23 38.49 -0.89
N ASN A 457 -12.99 39.12 -1.79
CA ASN A 457 -14.40 38.79 -1.96
C ASN A 457 -14.98 38.93 -3.38
N ASP A 458 -14.18 39.16 -4.41
CA ASP A 458 -14.67 39.14 -5.79
C ASP A 458 -14.08 37.97 -6.57
N VAL A 459 -14.97 37.22 -7.23
CA VAL A 459 -14.73 36.07 -8.12
C VAL A 459 -14.69 34.70 -7.43
N LEU A 460 -15.80 34.39 -6.74
CA LEU A 460 -16.38 33.04 -6.80
C LEU A 460 -17.27 32.95 -8.06
N THR A 461 -17.24 31.78 -8.70
CA THR A 461 -18.32 31.04 -9.42
C THR A 461 -17.80 30.40 -10.74
N PRO A 462 -18.47 29.36 -11.29
CA PRO A 462 -18.46 27.98 -10.81
C PRO A 462 -18.05 26.98 -11.92
N TYR A 463 -17.70 25.76 -11.54
CA TYR A 463 -17.51 24.64 -12.46
C TYR A 463 -18.78 24.36 -13.30
N PRO A 464 -18.66 24.05 -14.60
CA PRO A 464 -19.66 23.28 -15.33
C PRO A 464 -19.21 21.84 -15.55
N GLN A 465 -20.04 20.90 -15.08
CA GLN A 465 -20.25 19.56 -15.63
C GLN A 465 -21.71 19.57 -16.16
N PRO A 466 -22.05 18.81 -17.21
CA PRO A 466 -22.06 17.35 -17.15
C PRO A 466 -21.03 16.64 -18.04
#